data_AF-A0AA39I7N7-F1
#
_entry.id   AF-A0AA39I7N7-F1
#
_cell.length_a   1.000
_cell.length_b   1.000
_cell.length_c   1.000
_cell.angle_alpha   90.00
_cell.angle_beta   90.00
_cell.angle_gamma   90.00
#
_symmetry.space_group_name_H-M   'P 1'
#
loop_
_entity.id
_entity.type
_entity.pdbx_description
1 polymer ?
#
loop_
_entity_poly.entity_id
_entity_poly.type
_entity_poly.pdbx_seq_one_letter_code
_entity_poly.pdbx_strand_id
1 'polypeptide(L)'
;MPEAKTDAASRSSLSAKLESAVATSSEMSTLKPARRPRAVSAARLPHHILAVVFQHLHIKDLASCMRVCRHWNAVLEYQDNYIWEYQARREVPESALADPYLLSDVQSFKEKLRAFRFAWSPRDLSRNNYIRPNGFTVHRQPVAQSTDGVRGKIGVSAGVHCWELAWEGPLGTVAVIGIATRHAALHCQGYMPLLGSDDQSWGWNLVDNSLIHNGNASETYPRFNNPPKYQVHYEVRGSR
;
A
#
# COMPACT_ATOMS: atom_id res chain seq x y z
N MET A 1 -76.68 -68.10 -49.65
CA MET A 1 -76.13 -66.82 -49.16
C MET A 1 -75.58 -67.09 -47.77
N PRO A 2 -74.25 -67.20 -47.62
CA PRO A 2 -73.61 -67.79 -46.44
C PRO A 2 -73.13 -66.75 -45.44
N GLU A 3 -73.08 -67.18 -44.18
CA GLU A 3 -72.63 -66.46 -43.00
C GLU A 3 -71.13 -66.15 -43.04
N ALA A 4 -70.77 -64.90 -42.72
CA ALA A 4 -69.41 -64.42 -42.67
C ALA A 4 -68.80 -64.60 -41.27
N LYS A 5 -67.64 -65.26 -41.26
CA LYS A 5 -66.80 -65.58 -40.10
C LYS A 5 -65.92 -64.39 -39.68
N THR A 6 -65.80 -64.25 -38.35
CA THR A 6 -64.63 -63.88 -37.52
C THR A 6 -63.55 -62.93 -38.07
N ASP A 7 -63.22 -61.90 -37.28
CA ASP A 7 -61.80 -61.56 -37.06
C ASP A 7 -61.56 -60.99 -35.63
N ALA A 8 -61.09 -61.87 -34.74
CA ALA A 8 -60.76 -61.59 -33.34
C ALA A 8 -59.25 -61.49 -33.08
N ALA A 9 -58.43 -61.32 -34.12
CA ALA A 9 -56.97 -61.49 -34.03
C ALA A 9 -56.15 -60.19 -33.85
N SER A 10 -56.76 -59.01 -33.78
CA SER A 10 -55.99 -57.74 -33.84
C SER A 10 -55.79 -57.01 -32.50
N ARG A 11 -56.51 -57.37 -31.43
CA ARG A 11 -56.44 -56.64 -30.14
C ARG A 11 -55.61 -57.28 -29.02
N SER A 12 -55.09 -58.50 -29.21
CA SER A 12 -54.25 -59.18 -28.19
C SER A 12 -52.74 -59.04 -28.39
N SER A 13 -52.28 -58.44 -29.50
CA SER A 13 -50.86 -58.38 -29.88
C SER A 13 -50.12 -57.12 -29.36
N LEU A 14 -50.86 -56.09 -28.94
CA LEU A 14 -50.27 -54.82 -28.48
C LEU A 14 -50.05 -54.75 -26.96
N SER A 15 -50.81 -55.49 -26.15
CA SER A 15 -50.63 -55.50 -24.69
C SER A 15 -49.45 -56.37 -24.25
N ALA A 16 -49.20 -57.49 -24.93
CA ALA A 16 -48.11 -58.41 -24.57
C ALA A 16 -46.70 -57.88 -24.92
N LYS A 17 -46.58 -56.96 -25.89
CA LYS A 17 -45.29 -56.33 -26.24
C LYS A 17 -44.92 -55.16 -25.33
N LEU A 18 -45.87 -54.59 -24.58
CA LEU A 18 -45.59 -53.51 -23.62
C LEU A 18 -45.13 -54.05 -22.26
N GLU A 19 -45.62 -55.23 -21.84
CA GLU A 19 -45.26 -55.81 -20.53
C GLU A 19 -43.90 -56.53 -20.54
N SER A 20 -43.41 -56.96 -21.69
CA SER A 20 -42.05 -57.51 -21.83
C SER A 20 -40.94 -56.44 -21.85
N ALA A 21 -41.27 -55.17 -22.07
CA ALA A 21 -40.28 -54.08 -22.13
C ALA A 21 -39.96 -53.48 -20.75
N VAL A 22 -40.66 -53.91 -19.69
CA VAL A 22 -40.52 -53.38 -18.33
C VAL A 22 -39.68 -54.31 -17.42
N ALA A 23 -39.24 -55.48 -17.92
CA ALA A 23 -38.61 -56.51 -17.08
C ALA A 23 -37.09 -56.74 -17.30
N THR A 24 -36.39 -55.89 -18.05
CA THR A 24 -34.94 -56.07 -18.30
C THR A 24 -34.18 -54.76 -18.36
N SER A 25 -33.93 -54.14 -17.20
CA SER A 25 -32.78 -53.25 -17.00
C SER A 25 -32.44 -53.07 -15.52
N SER A 26 -32.36 -54.18 -14.77
CA SER A 26 -31.66 -54.20 -13.47
C SER A 26 -30.15 -54.44 -13.66
N GLU A 27 -29.52 -53.65 -14.52
CA GLU A 27 -28.08 -53.39 -14.43
C GLU A 27 -27.93 -51.91 -14.08
N MET A 28 -28.10 -51.63 -12.79
CA MET A 28 -27.69 -50.37 -12.20
C MET A 28 -26.16 -50.32 -12.31
N SER A 29 -25.67 -49.89 -13.47
CA SER A 29 -24.27 -49.50 -13.61
C SER A 29 -24.02 -48.46 -12.52
N THR A 30 -23.28 -48.86 -11.50
CA THR A 30 -22.80 -47.95 -10.47
C THR A 30 -21.84 -46.99 -11.19
N LEU A 31 -22.37 -45.90 -11.73
CA LEU A 31 -21.59 -44.74 -12.13
C LEU A 31 -20.80 -44.37 -10.89
N LYS A 32 -19.49 -44.69 -10.90
CA LYS A 32 -18.57 -44.30 -9.84
C LYS A 32 -18.80 -42.81 -9.61
N PRO A 33 -19.12 -42.36 -8.39
CA PRO A 33 -19.38 -40.96 -8.13
C PRO A 33 -18.20 -40.17 -8.67
N ALA A 34 -18.49 -39.17 -9.52
CA ALA A 34 -17.48 -38.32 -10.12
C ALA A 34 -16.53 -37.87 -9.00
N ARG A 35 -15.26 -38.28 -9.12
CA ARG A 35 -14.27 -38.12 -8.07
C ARG A 35 -14.22 -36.62 -7.77
N ARG A 36 -14.67 -36.21 -6.57
CA ARG A 36 -14.64 -34.79 -6.17
C ARG A 36 -13.23 -34.27 -6.44
N PRO A 37 -13.07 -33.16 -7.19
CA PRO A 37 -11.74 -32.62 -7.46
C PRO A 37 -11.03 -32.47 -6.12
N ARG A 38 -9.86 -33.11 -5.98
CA ARG A 38 -9.06 -33.02 -4.76
C ARG A 38 -8.85 -31.55 -4.48
N ALA A 39 -9.17 -31.10 -3.26
CA ALA A 39 -8.92 -29.73 -2.86
C ALA A 39 -7.44 -29.39 -3.12
N VAL A 40 -7.21 -28.50 -4.08
CA VAL A 40 -5.87 -27.98 -4.34
C VAL A 40 -5.61 -26.96 -3.25
N SER A 41 -4.65 -27.25 -2.38
CA SER A 41 -4.20 -26.26 -1.40
C SER A 41 -3.76 -25.01 -2.14
N ALA A 42 -4.29 -23.85 -1.75
CA ALA A 42 -3.91 -22.56 -2.33
C ALA A 42 -2.40 -22.30 -2.24
N ALA A 43 -1.72 -22.91 -1.24
CA ALA A 43 -0.26 -22.87 -1.10
C ALA A 43 0.50 -23.57 -2.25
N ARG A 44 -0.17 -24.38 -3.06
CA ARG A 44 0.41 -25.13 -4.19
C ARG A 44 0.00 -24.57 -5.56
N LEU A 45 -0.73 -23.45 -5.59
CA LEU A 45 -1.10 -22.82 -6.85
C LEU A 45 0.16 -22.31 -7.58
N PRO A 46 0.19 -22.37 -8.92
CA PRO A 46 1.28 -21.80 -9.70
C PRO A 46 1.50 -20.31 -9.41
N HIS A 47 2.73 -19.83 -9.54
CA HIS A 47 3.10 -18.42 -9.30
C HIS A 47 2.18 -17.43 -10.02
N HIS A 48 1.91 -17.66 -11.30
CA HIS A 48 1.09 -16.73 -12.10
C HIS A 48 -0.36 -16.64 -11.59
N ILE A 49 -0.94 -17.74 -11.09
CA ILE A 49 -2.29 -17.74 -10.52
C ILE A 49 -2.30 -16.98 -9.19
N LEU A 50 -1.31 -17.24 -8.33
CA LEU A 50 -1.20 -16.53 -7.05
C LEU A 50 -1.03 -15.03 -7.26
N ALA A 51 -0.23 -14.63 -8.24
CA ALA A 51 -0.02 -13.22 -8.52
C ALA A 51 -1.29 -12.51 -9.04
N VAL A 52 -2.12 -13.18 -9.85
CA VAL A 52 -3.45 -12.66 -10.25
C VAL A 52 -4.37 -12.52 -9.05
N VAL A 53 -4.34 -13.43 -8.09
CA VAL A 53 -5.15 -13.32 -6.86
C VAL A 53 -4.63 -12.17 -5.99
N PHE A 54 -3.32 -12.14 -5.75
CA PHE A 54 -2.67 -11.19 -4.86
C PHE A 54 -2.79 -9.75 -5.35
N GLN A 55 -2.76 -9.47 -6.66
CA GLN A 55 -2.91 -8.09 -7.16
C GLN A 55 -4.21 -7.41 -6.71
N HIS A 56 -5.26 -8.19 -6.43
CA HIS A 56 -6.57 -7.66 -6.02
C HIS A 56 -6.73 -7.57 -4.50
N LEU A 57 -5.77 -8.07 -3.71
CA LEU A 57 -5.80 -7.95 -2.25
C LEU A 57 -5.39 -6.55 -1.81
N HIS A 58 -5.78 -6.15 -0.58
CA HIS A 58 -5.25 -4.92 0.00
C HIS A 58 -3.80 -5.14 0.46
N ILE A 59 -3.02 -4.06 0.53
CA ILE A 59 -1.60 -4.12 0.94
C ILE A 59 -1.42 -4.73 2.35
N LYS A 60 -2.37 -4.51 3.26
CA LYS A 60 -2.36 -5.15 4.60
C LYS A 60 -2.48 -6.67 4.51
N ASP A 61 -3.30 -7.16 3.58
CA ASP A 61 -3.52 -8.59 3.34
C ASP A 61 -2.32 -9.21 2.64
N LEU A 62 -1.69 -8.50 1.70
CA LEU A 62 -0.44 -8.92 1.06
C LEU A 62 0.66 -9.20 2.08
N ALA A 63 0.84 -8.31 3.06
CA ALA A 63 1.79 -8.55 4.14
C ALA A 63 1.45 -9.80 4.96
N SER A 64 0.16 -10.08 5.16
CA SER A 64 -0.29 -11.30 5.83
C SER A 64 -0.01 -12.54 4.98
N CYS A 65 -0.26 -12.48 3.67
CA CYS A 65 0.04 -13.54 2.71
C CYS A 65 1.54 -13.91 2.69
N MET A 66 2.44 -12.94 2.80
CA MET A 66 3.89 -13.19 2.90
C MET A 66 4.27 -14.06 4.11
N ARG A 67 3.44 -14.09 5.16
CA ARG A 67 3.70 -14.86 6.39
C ARG A 67 3.09 -16.27 6.38
N VAL A 68 2.25 -16.60 5.40
CA VAL A 68 1.52 -17.87 5.35
C VAL A 68 2.44 -19.04 5.03
N CYS A 69 3.26 -18.92 3.97
CA CYS A 69 4.23 -19.94 3.60
C CYS A 69 5.34 -19.37 2.73
N ARG A 70 6.46 -20.10 2.60
CA ARG A 70 7.62 -19.69 1.79
C ARG A 70 7.25 -19.46 0.31
N HIS A 71 6.33 -20.25 -0.23
CA HIS A 71 5.89 -20.12 -1.62
C HIS A 71 5.18 -18.78 -1.87
N TRP A 72 4.25 -18.40 -0.98
CA TRP A 72 3.55 -17.12 -1.09
C TRP A 72 4.48 -15.94 -0.85
N ASN A 73 5.42 -16.08 0.10
CA ASN A 73 6.46 -15.08 0.28
C ASN A 73 7.28 -14.89 -1.00
N ALA A 74 7.76 -15.98 -1.62
CA ALA A 74 8.56 -15.90 -2.85
C ALA A 74 7.84 -15.16 -3.99
N VAL A 75 6.53 -15.34 -4.14
CA VAL A 75 5.70 -14.59 -5.12
C VAL A 75 5.72 -13.09 -4.84
N LEU A 76 5.60 -12.69 -3.57
CA LEU A 76 5.43 -11.30 -3.13
C LEU A 76 6.75 -10.58 -2.82
N GLU A 77 7.82 -11.33 -2.60
CA GLU A 77 9.15 -10.82 -2.31
C GLU A 77 9.78 -10.19 -3.56
N TYR A 78 9.51 -10.76 -4.73
CA TYR A 78 9.94 -10.20 -6.02
C TYR A 78 9.36 -8.80 -6.22
N GLN A 79 10.22 -7.78 -6.18
CA GLN A 79 9.82 -6.37 -6.10
C GLN A 79 9.26 -5.82 -7.42
N ASP A 80 9.70 -6.38 -8.54
CA ASP A 80 9.32 -5.98 -9.90
C ASP A 80 8.23 -6.88 -10.50
N ASN A 81 7.39 -7.47 -9.66
CA ASN A 81 6.21 -8.17 -10.15
C ASN A 81 5.08 -7.16 -10.46
N TYR A 82 4.16 -7.56 -11.34
CA TYR A 82 3.01 -6.74 -11.71
C TYR A 82 2.03 -6.48 -10.55
N ILE A 83 2.11 -7.26 -9.45
CA ILE A 83 1.31 -7.03 -8.24
C ILE A 83 1.68 -5.66 -7.65
N TRP A 84 2.97 -5.40 -7.47
CA TRP A 84 3.44 -4.15 -6.88
C TRP A 84 3.23 -2.97 -7.81
N GLU A 85 3.39 -3.15 -9.12
CA GLU A 85 3.03 -2.13 -10.10
C GLU A 85 1.55 -1.77 -10.01
N TYR A 86 0.66 -2.76 -10.02
CA TYR A 86 -0.78 -2.55 -9.90
C TYR A 86 -1.16 -1.83 -8.61
N GLN A 87 -0.56 -2.23 -7.48
CA GLN A 87 -0.79 -1.57 -6.19
C GLN A 87 -0.25 -0.14 -6.17
N ALA A 88 0.93 0.11 -6.75
CA ALA A 88 1.52 1.44 -6.83
C ALA A 88 0.65 2.37 -7.68
N ARG A 89 0.20 1.95 -8.87
CA ARG A 89 -0.68 2.76 -9.74
C ARG A 89 -2.05 3.07 -9.12
N ARG A 90 -2.51 2.24 -8.18
CA ARG A 90 -3.78 2.47 -7.47
C ARG A 90 -3.65 3.47 -6.32
N GLU A 91 -2.51 3.51 -5.65
CA GLU A 91 -2.35 4.22 -4.39
C GLU A 91 -1.44 5.46 -4.52
N VAL A 92 -0.38 5.37 -5.31
CA VAL A 92 0.58 6.45 -5.55
C VAL A 92 0.01 7.41 -6.60
N PRO A 93 0.04 8.73 -6.39
CA PRO A 93 -0.43 9.70 -7.38
C PRO A 93 0.31 9.56 -8.72
N GLU A 94 -0.44 9.59 -9.81
CA GLU A 94 0.11 9.47 -11.17
C GLU A 94 1.17 10.55 -11.44
N SER A 95 0.95 11.77 -10.94
CA SER A 95 1.91 12.88 -11.06
C SER A 95 3.25 12.61 -10.36
N ALA A 96 3.29 11.77 -9.32
CA ALA A 96 4.53 11.34 -8.70
C ALA A 96 5.21 10.19 -9.45
N LEU A 97 4.42 9.28 -10.04
CA LEU A 97 4.97 8.17 -10.83
C LEU A 97 5.54 8.66 -12.17
N ALA A 98 4.96 9.71 -12.74
CA ALA A 98 5.39 10.32 -14.00
C ALA A 98 6.57 11.29 -13.84
N ASP A 99 6.89 11.73 -12.61
CA ASP A 99 8.01 12.64 -12.35
C ASP A 99 9.34 11.86 -12.34
N PRO A 100 10.28 12.15 -13.26
CA PRO A 100 11.53 11.41 -13.37
C PRO A 100 12.52 11.72 -12.23
N TYR A 101 12.32 12.78 -11.45
CA TYR A 101 13.25 13.23 -10.42
C TYR A 101 12.79 12.86 -9.01
N LEU A 102 11.49 12.90 -8.74
CA LEU A 102 10.92 12.79 -7.39
C LEU A 102 11.23 11.47 -6.68
N LEU A 103 11.23 10.35 -7.40
CA LEU A 103 11.49 9.01 -6.87
C LEU A 103 12.65 8.34 -7.60
N SER A 104 13.62 9.15 -8.07
CA SER A 104 14.74 8.70 -8.92
C SER A 104 15.64 7.66 -8.22
N ASP A 105 15.81 7.78 -6.90
CA ASP A 105 16.57 6.82 -6.08
C ASP A 105 15.78 5.54 -5.72
N VAL A 106 14.51 5.46 -6.12
CA VAL A 106 13.61 4.35 -5.81
C VAL A 106 13.23 3.59 -7.09
N GLN A 107 13.82 2.40 -7.26
CA GLN A 107 13.73 1.67 -8.54
C GLN A 107 12.42 0.89 -8.67
N SER A 108 12.01 0.15 -7.63
CA SER A 108 10.87 -0.77 -7.74
C SER A 108 9.53 -0.11 -7.38
N PHE A 109 8.43 -0.59 -7.97
CA PHE A 109 7.08 -0.12 -7.61
C PHE A 109 6.73 -0.42 -6.14
N LYS A 110 7.26 -1.50 -5.58
CA LYS A 110 7.10 -1.85 -4.16
C LYS A 110 7.69 -0.77 -3.26
N GLU A 111 8.88 -0.29 -3.60
CA GLU A 111 9.53 0.78 -2.84
C GLU A 111 8.87 2.13 -3.07
N LYS A 112 8.41 2.46 -4.29
CA LYS A 112 7.63 3.69 -4.57
C LYS A 112 6.35 3.74 -3.73
N LEU A 113 5.64 2.62 -3.66
CA LEU A 113 4.47 2.44 -2.81
C LEU A 113 4.82 2.58 -1.32
N ARG A 114 5.95 2.02 -0.88
CA ARG A 114 6.46 2.19 0.49
C ARG A 114 6.76 3.66 0.78
N ALA A 115 7.47 4.36 -0.10
CA ALA A 115 7.77 5.78 0.03
C ALA A 115 6.48 6.60 0.19
N PHE A 116 5.49 6.37 -0.66
CA PHE A 116 4.20 7.06 -0.57
C PHE A 116 3.46 6.78 0.76
N ARG A 117 3.58 5.57 1.30
CA ARG A 117 3.00 5.22 2.62
C ARG A 117 3.63 5.99 3.77
N PHE A 118 4.89 6.39 3.65
CA PHE A 118 5.62 7.21 4.64
C PHE A 118 5.66 8.71 4.31
N ALA A 119 5.08 9.14 3.18
CA ALA A 119 4.98 10.55 2.82
C ALA A 119 4.10 11.36 3.79
N TRP A 120 3.98 12.66 3.54
CA TRP A 120 3.23 13.60 4.39
C TRP A 120 1.74 13.26 4.51
N SER A 121 1.19 13.47 5.70
CA SER A 121 -0.22 13.22 5.98
C SER A 121 -1.09 14.41 5.58
N PRO A 122 -2.07 14.24 4.67
CA PRO A 122 -3.05 15.28 4.38
C PRO A 122 -4.09 15.44 5.51
N ARG A 123 -4.01 14.63 6.56
CA ARG A 123 -4.91 14.67 7.72
C ARG A 123 -4.25 15.24 8.97
N ASP A 124 -2.95 15.48 8.91
CA ASP A 124 -2.13 15.82 10.09
C ASP A 124 -1.09 16.89 9.73
N LEU A 125 -1.62 18.08 9.42
CA LEU A 125 -0.89 19.27 8.98
C LEU A 125 -1.59 20.55 9.47
N SER A 126 -0.83 21.65 9.56
CA SER A 126 -1.41 22.98 9.80
C SER A 126 -2.45 23.33 8.73
N ARG A 127 -3.45 24.15 9.10
CA ARG A 127 -4.47 24.67 8.17
C ARG A 127 -3.89 25.55 7.05
N ASN A 128 -2.71 26.11 7.27
CA ASN A 128 -2.01 26.94 6.29
C ASN A 128 -1.13 26.12 5.33
N ASN A 129 -1.11 24.79 5.48
CA ASN A 129 -0.36 23.87 4.62
C ASN A 129 -1.32 23.02 3.78
N TYR A 130 -0.88 22.62 2.59
CA TYR A 130 -1.54 21.59 1.80
C TYR A 130 -0.51 20.68 1.13
N ILE A 131 -0.92 19.45 0.83
CA ILE A 131 -0.09 18.49 0.08
C ILE A 131 -0.33 18.70 -1.41
N ARG A 132 0.75 18.89 -2.20
CA ARG A 132 0.65 19.01 -3.66
C ARG A 132 0.09 17.72 -4.28
N PRO A 133 -0.42 17.75 -5.53
CA PRO A 133 -0.99 16.57 -6.19
C PRO A 133 -0.06 15.35 -6.26
N ASN A 134 1.27 15.54 -6.25
CA ASN A 134 2.23 14.44 -6.21
C ASN A 134 2.18 13.65 -4.88
N GLY A 135 1.64 14.20 -3.80
CA GLY A 135 1.52 13.52 -2.51
C GLY A 135 2.81 13.45 -1.68
N PHE A 136 3.93 13.98 -2.18
CA PHE A 136 5.25 13.99 -1.53
C PHE A 136 5.74 15.39 -1.15
N THR A 137 5.15 16.44 -1.72
CA THR A 137 5.54 17.83 -1.46
C THR A 137 4.46 18.54 -0.63
N VAL A 138 4.89 19.23 0.42
CA VAL A 138 4.04 20.15 1.19
C VAL A 138 4.23 21.55 0.65
N HIS A 139 3.14 22.29 0.48
CA HIS A 139 3.18 23.71 0.17
C HIS A 139 2.56 24.48 1.33
N ARG A 140 3.28 25.49 1.81
CA ARG A 140 2.83 26.42 2.85
C ARG A 140 2.28 27.69 2.20
N GLN A 141 1.06 28.09 2.56
CA GLN A 141 0.46 29.34 2.11
C GLN A 141 1.20 30.56 2.71
N PRO A 142 1.23 31.71 2.01
CA PRO A 142 1.96 32.90 2.45
C PRO A 142 1.22 33.65 3.58
N VAL A 143 1.09 33.00 4.74
CA VAL A 143 0.48 33.55 5.95
C VAL A 143 1.56 34.19 6.82
N ALA A 144 1.41 35.48 7.12
CA ALA A 144 2.33 36.23 7.96
C ALA A 144 2.17 35.85 9.45
N GLN A 145 3.24 36.04 10.23
CA GLN A 145 3.25 35.80 11.68
C GLN A 145 2.68 34.42 12.07
N SER A 146 3.11 33.38 11.36
CA SER A 146 2.65 32.01 11.56
C SER A 146 3.80 31.04 11.32
N THR A 147 3.88 30.01 12.15
CA THR A 147 4.75 28.84 11.93
C THR A 147 3.87 27.61 11.82
N ASP A 148 4.12 26.79 10.80
CA ASP A 148 3.19 25.76 10.35
C ASP A 148 3.92 24.43 10.11
N GLY A 149 3.51 23.40 10.83
CA GLY A 149 4.07 22.05 10.76
C GLY A 149 3.23 21.08 9.92
N VAL A 150 3.83 19.92 9.65
CA VAL A 150 3.20 18.76 9.01
C VAL A 150 3.87 17.48 9.52
N ARG A 151 3.09 16.41 9.70
CA ARG A 151 3.59 15.08 10.07
C ARG A 151 3.45 14.08 8.92
N GLY A 152 4.28 13.05 8.94
CA GLY A 152 4.16 11.89 8.06
C GLY A 152 2.89 11.06 8.33
N LYS A 153 2.47 10.23 7.38
CA LYS A 153 1.29 9.35 7.50
C LYS A 153 1.44 8.27 8.57
N ILE A 154 2.66 7.80 8.82
CA ILE A 154 2.95 6.64 9.66
C ILE A 154 3.93 7.05 10.76
N GLY A 155 3.54 6.85 12.01
CA GLY A 155 4.45 6.91 13.15
C GLY A 155 5.26 5.62 13.29
N VAL A 156 6.51 5.74 13.72
CA VAL A 156 7.43 4.63 13.94
C VAL A 156 7.63 4.40 15.44
N SER A 157 7.76 3.14 15.86
CA SER A 157 7.94 2.76 17.27
C SER A 157 9.15 1.86 17.54
N ALA A 158 9.74 1.27 16.50
CA ALA A 158 10.91 0.39 16.59
C ALA A 158 11.65 0.31 15.26
N GLY A 159 12.91 -0.13 15.30
CA GLY A 159 13.78 -0.28 14.13
C GLY A 159 14.50 1.02 13.74
N VAL A 160 15.28 0.93 12.67
CA VAL A 160 16.01 2.07 12.10
C VAL A 160 15.26 2.56 10.87
N HIS A 161 15.03 3.87 10.81
CA HIS A 161 14.33 4.53 9.72
C HIS A 161 15.13 5.72 9.25
N CYS A 162 15.12 5.95 7.94
CA CYS A 162 15.78 7.07 7.30
C CYS A 162 14.81 7.67 6.27
N TRP A 163 14.84 8.99 6.16
CA TRP A 163 14.07 9.74 5.19
C TRP A 163 14.99 10.79 4.56
N GLU A 164 14.74 11.05 3.30
CA GLU A 164 15.33 12.17 2.59
C GLU A 164 14.34 13.33 2.57
N LEU A 165 14.83 14.54 2.82
CA LEU A 165 14.04 15.75 2.84
C LEU A 165 14.67 16.77 1.89
N ALA A 166 13.89 17.20 0.91
CA ALA A 166 14.24 18.30 0.03
C ALA A 166 13.43 19.54 0.41
N TRP A 167 14.10 20.69 0.46
CA TRP A 167 13.49 21.99 0.73
C TRP A 167 13.63 22.87 -0.51
N GLU A 168 12.51 23.24 -1.13
CA GLU A 168 12.50 24.12 -2.31
C GLU A 168 12.40 25.58 -1.87
N GLY A 169 13.40 26.39 -2.23
CA GLY A 169 13.42 27.84 -1.98
C GLY A 169 14.14 28.24 -0.68
N PRO A 170 14.03 29.52 -0.28
CA PRO A 170 14.71 30.01 0.92
C PRO A 170 14.07 29.42 2.19
N LEU A 171 14.90 29.09 3.18
CA LEU A 171 14.44 28.63 4.50
C LEU A 171 13.59 29.68 5.24
N GLY A 172 13.83 30.97 4.97
CA GLY A 172 13.21 32.06 5.71
C GLY A 172 13.87 32.27 7.08
N THR A 173 13.10 32.73 8.06
CA THR A 173 13.59 33.05 9.41
C THR A 173 13.64 31.84 10.34
N VAL A 174 12.77 30.85 10.12
CA VAL A 174 12.66 29.63 10.92
C VAL A 174 12.38 28.47 9.99
N ALA A 175 13.28 27.48 9.98
CA ALA A 175 13.11 26.23 9.24
C ALA A 175 13.64 25.08 10.09
N VAL A 176 12.73 24.27 10.62
CA VAL A 176 13.08 23.20 11.55
C VAL A 176 12.61 21.87 10.97
N ILE A 177 13.53 20.90 10.93
CA ILE A 177 13.22 19.51 10.61
C ILE A 177 13.40 18.65 11.86
N GLY A 178 12.70 17.52 11.95
CA GLY A 178 12.87 16.64 13.09
C GLY A 178 11.75 15.63 13.24
N ILE A 179 11.58 15.17 14.47
CA ILE A 179 10.59 14.15 14.84
C ILE A 179 9.65 14.69 15.91
N ALA A 180 8.43 14.18 15.91
CA ALA A 180 7.40 14.60 16.84
C ALA A 180 6.47 13.44 17.19
N THR A 181 5.92 13.47 18.41
CA THR A 181 4.78 12.63 18.76
C THR A 181 3.52 13.15 18.06
N ARG A 182 2.44 12.36 18.09
CA ARG A 182 1.13 12.79 17.61
C ARG A 182 0.53 13.97 18.41
N HIS A 183 1.10 14.28 19.57
CA HIS A 183 0.59 15.30 20.49
C HIS A 183 1.25 16.67 20.30
N ALA A 184 2.37 16.74 19.59
CA ALA A 184 3.03 18.02 19.29
C ALA A 184 2.10 18.96 18.51
N ALA A 185 2.20 20.26 18.78
CA ALA A 185 1.45 21.26 18.03
C ALA A 185 1.93 21.33 16.57
N LEU A 186 0.99 21.59 15.65
CA LEU A 186 1.29 21.78 14.22
C LEU A 186 1.19 23.23 13.78
N HIS A 187 0.89 24.15 14.69
CA HIS A 187 0.78 25.57 14.39
C HIS A 187 1.10 26.39 15.63
N CYS A 188 1.80 27.50 15.45
CA CYS A 188 1.85 28.57 16.44
C CYS A 188 1.85 29.94 15.76
N GLN A 189 1.42 30.96 16.50
CA GLN A 189 1.49 32.34 16.08
C GLN A 189 2.93 32.86 16.22
N GLY A 190 3.37 33.65 15.23
CA GLY A 190 4.71 34.20 15.15
C GLY A 190 5.69 33.32 14.38
N TYR A 191 6.91 33.82 14.23
CA TYR A 191 8.03 33.11 13.59
C TYR A 191 8.92 32.49 14.67
N MET A 192 8.52 31.32 15.16
CA MET A 192 9.17 30.64 16.29
C MET A 192 9.44 29.18 15.94
N PRO A 193 10.54 28.58 16.41
CA PRO A 193 10.83 27.16 16.16
C PRO A 193 9.81 26.28 16.88
N LEU A 194 8.73 25.93 16.17
CA LEU A 194 7.63 25.13 16.71
C LEU A 194 8.09 23.72 17.11
N LEU A 195 8.86 23.07 16.24
CA LEU A 195 9.36 21.72 16.46
C LEU A 195 10.55 21.78 17.44
N GLY A 196 10.41 21.12 18.60
CA GLY A 196 11.32 21.24 19.74
C GLY A 196 10.86 22.23 20.82
N SER A 197 9.79 23.00 20.59
CA SER A 197 9.30 23.99 21.57
C SER A 197 8.69 23.36 22.83
N ASP A 198 8.33 22.08 22.77
CA ASP A 198 7.72 21.31 23.84
C ASP A 198 8.44 19.96 24.06
N ASP A 199 7.94 19.16 25.00
CA ASP A 199 8.44 17.81 25.28
C ASP A 199 7.93 16.76 24.26
N GLN A 200 7.11 17.17 23.30
CA GLN A 200 6.50 16.29 22.30
C GLN A 200 7.27 16.26 20.98
N SER A 201 8.35 17.03 20.84
CA SER A 201 9.09 17.14 19.59
C SER A 201 10.59 17.41 19.78
N TRP A 202 11.39 17.02 18.79
CA TRP A 202 12.85 17.22 18.73
C TRP A 202 13.21 17.77 17.37
N GLY A 203 13.74 18.99 17.35
CA GLY A 203 14.00 19.73 16.12
C GLY A 203 15.47 20.04 15.91
N TRP A 204 15.83 20.17 14.63
CA TRP A 204 17.07 20.78 14.18
C TRP A 204 16.71 21.99 13.32
N ASN A 205 17.02 23.18 13.82
CA ASN A 205 16.82 24.44 13.11
C ASN A 205 17.95 24.64 12.10
N LEU A 206 17.59 24.64 10.82
CA LEU A 206 18.52 24.72 9.70
C LEU A 206 19.05 26.14 9.46
N VAL A 207 18.42 27.16 10.07
CA VAL A 207 18.81 28.57 9.90
C VAL A 207 20.05 28.90 10.73
N ASP A 208 20.09 28.42 11.97
CA ASP A 208 21.16 28.69 12.94
C ASP A 208 21.91 27.43 13.39
N ASN A 209 21.57 26.27 12.82
CA ASN A 209 22.14 24.98 13.13
C ASN A 209 21.95 24.56 14.61
N SER A 210 20.89 25.01 15.29
CA SER A 210 20.61 24.62 16.68
C SER A 210 19.73 23.36 16.79
N LEU A 211 20.03 22.49 17.75
CA LEU A 211 19.13 21.42 18.16
C LEU A 211 18.18 21.94 19.24
N ILE A 212 16.89 21.61 19.16
CA ILE A 212 15.85 22.19 20.03
C ILE A 212 14.98 21.08 20.60
N HIS A 213 14.78 21.10 21.92
CA HIS A 213 13.84 20.23 22.63
C HIS A 213 13.39 20.85 23.95
N ASN A 214 12.12 20.69 24.31
CA ASN A 214 11.54 21.25 25.53
C ASN A 214 11.79 22.76 25.69
N GLY A 215 11.70 23.50 24.57
CA GLY A 215 11.92 24.94 24.50
C GLY A 215 13.38 25.39 24.63
N ASN A 216 14.30 24.46 24.90
CA ASN A 216 15.71 24.76 25.06
C ASN A 216 16.46 24.50 23.76
N ALA A 217 17.11 25.55 23.24
CA ALA A 217 18.11 25.41 22.19
C ALA A 217 19.41 24.87 22.83
N SER A 218 19.82 23.70 22.37
CA SER A 218 21.05 23.02 22.73
C SER A 218 22.18 23.44 21.79
N GLU A 219 23.26 22.69 21.82
CA GLU A 219 24.47 22.91 21.02
C GLU A 219 24.22 22.96 19.51
N THR A 220 25.14 23.60 18.81
CA THR A 220 25.16 23.65 17.35
C THR A 220 25.44 22.27 16.75
N TYR A 221 24.60 21.87 15.81
CA TYR A 221 24.76 20.66 15.00
C TYR A 221 24.86 21.00 13.51
N PRO A 222 25.84 20.46 12.78
CA PRO A 222 26.85 19.53 13.27
C PRO A 222 27.98 20.21 14.09
N ARG A 223 28.60 19.44 15.01
CA ARG A 223 29.69 19.92 15.87
C ARG A 223 31.01 20.02 15.09
N PHE A 224 31.12 21.04 14.24
CA PHE A 224 32.34 21.39 13.52
C PHE A 224 32.64 22.88 13.65
N ASN A 225 33.89 23.29 13.41
CA ASN A 225 34.23 24.70 13.36
C ASN A 225 33.62 25.31 12.09
N ASN A 226 32.79 26.35 12.23
CA ASN A 226 32.05 26.99 11.15
C ASN A 226 31.22 25.99 10.29
N PRO A 227 30.20 25.33 10.89
CA PRO A 227 29.40 24.36 10.17
C PRO A 227 28.69 25.07 9.00
N PRO A 228 28.64 24.45 7.81
CA PRO A 228 27.96 25.04 6.68
C PRO A 228 26.51 25.33 7.07
N LYS A 229 26.11 26.60 6.93
CA LYS A 229 24.69 26.94 6.99
C LYS A 229 24.04 26.41 5.72
N TYR A 230 22.80 25.94 5.82
CA TYR A 230 22.05 25.50 4.66
C TYR A 230 22.09 26.58 3.57
N GLN A 231 22.53 26.19 2.38
CA GLN A 231 22.38 26.98 1.16
C GLN A 231 21.47 26.18 0.24
N VAL A 232 20.70 26.88 -0.60
CA VAL A 232 19.58 26.38 -1.43
C VAL A 232 19.94 25.20 -2.38
N HIS A 233 21.19 24.73 -2.39
CA HIS A 233 21.70 23.65 -3.23
C HIS A 233 22.30 22.45 -2.46
N TYR A 234 22.19 22.40 -1.13
CA TYR A 234 22.71 21.26 -0.35
C TYR A 234 21.59 20.29 0.02
N GLU A 235 21.67 19.07 -0.51
CA GLU A 235 20.93 17.92 -0.03
C GLU A 235 21.58 17.42 1.27
N VAL A 236 20.81 17.31 2.35
CA VAL A 236 21.32 16.82 3.63
C VAL A 236 21.34 15.30 3.59
N ARG A 237 22.44 14.72 3.09
CA ARG A 237 22.69 13.27 3.15
C ARG A 237 23.45 12.92 4.44
N GLY A 238 22.84 12.14 5.31
CA GLY A 238 23.55 11.51 6.43
C GLY A 238 24.57 10.51 5.87
N SER A 239 25.87 10.73 6.16
CA SER A 239 26.91 9.76 5.87
C SER A 239 26.81 8.58 6.86
N ARG A 240 27.04 7.38 6.34
CA ARG A 240 27.05 6.12 7.12
C ARG A 240 28.22 6.06 8.09
#